data_AF-A0A659UFS9-F1
#
_entry.id   AF-A0A659UFS9-F1
#
_cell.length_a   1.000
_cell.length_b   1.000
_cell.length_c   1.000
_cell.angle_alpha   90.00
_cell.angle_beta   90.00
_cell.angle_gamma   90.00
#
_symmetry.space_group_name_H-M   'P 1'
#
loop_
_entity.id
_entity.type
_entity.pdbx_description
1 polymer ?
#
loop_
_entity_poly.entity_id
_entity_poly.type
_entity_poly.pdbx_seq_one_letter_code
_entity_poly.pdbx_strand_id
1 'polypeptide(L)'
;MSERAVPQSFIASILPFMVMCVGMFIALLDIQIVASSLQDIGGGLSAAQDQIGWVQTSYLVAEIIVIPLSGWLTRVFSTRWLFTISAAGFTL
;
A
#
# COMPACT_ATOMS: atom_id res chain seq x y z
N MET A 1 -0.89 -32.93 -20.91
CA MET A 1 -1.70 -31.69 -20.79
C MET A 1 -0.94 -30.60 -21.54
N SER A 2 -1.43 -30.21 -22.72
CA SER A 2 -0.77 -29.22 -23.57
C SER A 2 -1.15 -27.83 -23.05
N GLU A 3 -0.21 -27.18 -22.38
CA GLU A 3 -0.33 -25.78 -21.95
C GLU A 3 -0.36 -24.93 -23.21
N ARG A 4 -1.53 -24.41 -23.56
CA ARG A 4 -1.69 -23.52 -24.71
C ARG A 4 -1.01 -22.20 -24.36
N ALA A 5 0.20 -21.98 -24.89
CA ALA A 5 0.82 -20.67 -24.92
C ALA A 5 -0.10 -19.72 -25.70
N VAL A 6 -0.87 -18.90 -24.99
CA VAL A 6 -1.67 -17.85 -25.59
C VAL A 6 -0.70 -16.88 -26.25
N PRO A 7 -0.80 -16.61 -27.57
CA PRO A 7 0.08 -15.65 -28.23
C PRO A 7 -0.16 -14.27 -27.62
N GLN A 8 0.74 -13.85 -26.75
CA GLN A 8 0.65 -12.58 -26.04
C GLN A 8 1.04 -11.48 -27.02
N SER A 9 0.04 -10.90 -27.68
CA SER A 9 0.27 -9.75 -28.54
C SER A 9 0.87 -8.61 -27.71
N PHE A 10 1.81 -7.86 -28.28
CA PHE A 10 2.45 -6.72 -27.61
C PHE A 10 1.43 -5.76 -26.98
N ILE A 11 0.29 -5.57 -27.66
CA ILE A 11 -0.83 -4.73 -27.20
C ILE A 11 -1.53 -5.33 -25.97
N ALA A 12 -1.67 -6.66 -25.86
CA ALA A 12 -2.27 -7.30 -24.70
C ALA A 12 -1.41 -7.18 -23.42
N SER A 13 -0.09 -7.03 -23.56
CA SER A 13 0.84 -6.85 -22.44
C SER A 13 0.97 -5.38 -21.98
N ILE A 14 0.62 -4.41 -22.83
CA ILE A 14 0.74 -2.99 -22.48
C ILE A 14 -0.26 -2.57 -21.39
N LEU A 15 -1.46 -3.15 -21.41
CA LEU A 15 -2.53 -2.80 -20.47
C LEU A 15 -2.18 -3.16 -19.02
N PRO A 16 -1.79 -4.40 -18.68
CA PRO A 16 -1.37 -4.72 -17.31
C PRO A 16 -0.12 -3.95 -16.89
N PHE A 17 0.82 -3.66 -17.80
CA PHE A 17 1.99 -2.84 -17.51
C PHE A 17 1.60 -1.41 -17.10
N MET A 18 0.72 -0.76 -17.87
CA MET A 18 0.23 0.59 -17.55
C MET A 18 -0.52 0.61 -16.21
N VAL A 19 -1.33 -0.42 -15.94
CA VAL A 19 -2.02 -0.57 -14.64
C VAL A 19 -1.01 -0.69 -13.49
N MET A 20 0.07 -1.46 -13.66
CA MET A 20 1.14 -1.56 -12.67
C MET A 20 1.87 -0.22 -12.46
N CYS A 21 2.17 0.53 -13.54
CA CYS A 21 2.78 1.86 -13.43
C CYS A 21 1.91 2.83 -12.64
N VAL A 22 0.60 2.87 -12.93
CA VAL A 22 -0.35 3.71 -12.19
C VAL A 22 -0.45 3.26 -10.73
N GLY A 23 -0.53 1.96 -10.48
CA GLY A 23 -0.55 1.41 -9.12
C GLY A 23 0.70 1.81 -8.32
N MET A 24 1.89 1.72 -8.94
CA MET A 24 3.15 2.12 -8.31
C MET A 24 3.22 3.64 -8.08
N PHE A 25 2.69 4.44 -9.00
CA PHE A 25 2.59 5.88 -8.81
C PHE A 25 1.69 6.23 -7.62
N ILE A 26 0.52 5.60 -7.50
CA ILE A 26 -0.40 5.81 -6.36
C ILE A 26 0.28 5.43 -5.04
N ALA A 27 1.00 4.31 -5.00
CA ALA A 27 1.74 3.89 -3.80
C ALA A 27 2.80 4.92 -3.39
N LEU A 28 3.51 5.52 -4.36
CA LEU A 28 4.47 6.60 -4.07
C LEU A 28 3.77 7.88 -3.59
N LEU A 29 2.61 8.22 -4.13
CA LEU A 29 1.87 9.39 -3.66
C LEU A 29 1.43 9.25 -2.19
N ASP A 30 1.02 8.05 -1.75
CA ASP A 30 0.63 7.81 -0.36
C ASP A 30 1.76 8.15 0.62
N ILE A 31 2.97 7.63 0.35
CA ILE A 31 4.17 7.90 1.15
C ILE A 31 4.51 9.39 1.19
N GLN A 32 4.35 10.09 0.05
CA GLN A 32 4.74 11.50 -0.07
C GLN A 32 3.71 12.47 0.53
N ILE A 33 2.42 12.13 0.50
CA ILE A 33 1.38 12.92 1.17
C ILE A 33 1.65 12.98 2.67
N VAL A 34 2.01 11.84 3.27
CA VAL A 34 2.43 11.80 4.69
C VAL A 34 3.69 12.63 4.88
N ALA A 35 4.76 12.34 4.14
CA ALA A 35 6.06 12.99 4.32
C ALA A 35 6.00 14.53 4.19
N SER A 36 5.23 15.05 3.23
CA SER A 36 5.11 16.50 2.99
C SER A 36 4.27 17.21 4.05
N SER A 37 3.29 16.53 4.66
CA SER A 37 2.39 17.14 5.66
C SER A 37 2.92 17.12 7.08
N LEU A 38 3.94 16.29 7.40
CA LEU A 38 4.47 16.15 8.76
C LEU A 38 4.99 17.46 9.36
N GLN A 39 5.61 18.32 8.56
CA GLN A 39 6.10 19.62 9.04
C GLN A 39 4.96 20.55 9.44
N ASP A 40 3.89 20.59 8.63
CA ASP A 40 2.71 21.41 8.90
C ASP A 40 1.93 20.92 10.13
N ILE A 41 1.74 19.60 10.24
CA ILE A 41 1.12 18.95 11.41
C ILE A 41 1.93 19.27 12.68
N GLY A 42 3.25 19.22 12.57
CA GLY A 42 4.17 19.54 13.65
C GLY A 42 4.10 20.96 14.16
N GLY A 43 4.17 21.91 13.22
CA GLY A 43 4.06 23.33 13.51
C GLY A 43 2.71 23.68 14.12
N GLY A 44 1.62 23.07 13.64
CA GLY A 44 0.27 23.28 14.16
C GLY A 44 0.04 22.75 15.59
N LEU A 45 0.73 21.66 15.97
CA LEU A 45 0.63 21.06 17.31
C LEU A 45 1.70 21.57 18.28
N SER A 46 2.61 22.44 17.83
CA SER A 46 3.82 22.83 18.57
C SER A 46 4.61 21.62 19.11
N ALA A 47 4.55 20.50 18.40
CA ALA A 47 5.15 19.24 18.81
C ALA A 47 6.68 19.29 18.68
N ALA A 48 7.39 18.62 19.60
CA ALA A 48 8.84 18.58 19.55
C ALA A 48 9.31 17.84 18.28
N GLN A 49 10.38 18.34 17.64
CA GLN A 49 10.91 17.78 16.39
C GLN A 49 11.26 16.28 16.50
N ASP A 50 11.61 15.83 17.70
CA ASP A 50 11.76 14.44 18.13
C ASP A 50 10.54 13.58 17.75
N GLN A 51 9.33 14.03 18.13
CA GLN A 51 8.12 13.22 18.04
C GLN A 51 7.69 13.01 16.59
N ILE A 52 7.98 13.99 15.74
CA ILE A 52 7.66 13.96 14.30
C ILE A 52 8.70 13.14 13.53
N GLY A 53 9.95 13.15 14.00
CA GLY A 53 11.07 12.47 13.33
C GLY A 53 10.84 10.97 13.14
N TRP A 54 10.08 10.32 14.03
CA TRP A 54 9.79 8.90 13.95
C TRP A 54 8.50 8.54 13.21
N VAL A 55 7.65 9.51 12.86
CA VAL A 55 6.35 9.23 12.23
C VAL A 55 6.53 8.58 10.86
N GLN A 56 7.32 9.19 9.98
CA GLN A 56 7.59 8.63 8.64
C GLN A 56 8.22 7.23 8.73
N THR A 57 9.20 7.07 9.61
CA THR A 57 9.90 5.80 9.82
C THR A 57 8.93 4.71 10.29
N SER A 58 8.06 5.02 11.25
CA SER A 58 7.06 4.07 11.77
C SER A 58 6.05 3.64 10.72
N TYR A 59 5.61 4.58 9.86
CA TYR A 59 4.69 4.32 8.77
C TYR A 59 5.31 3.35 7.74
N LEU A 60 6.56 3.58 7.32
CA LEU A 60 7.26 2.68 6.40
C LEU A 60 7.52 1.28 6.99
N VAL A 61 7.86 1.21 8.29
CA VAL A 61 8.01 -0.08 8.98
C VAL A 61 6.70 -0.85 9.00
N ALA A 62 5.57 -0.17 9.25
CA ALA A 62 4.26 -0.79 9.19
C ALA A 62 3.94 -1.32 7.78
N GLU A 63 4.19 -0.53 6.72
CA GLU A 63 4.00 -0.98 5.33
C GLU A 63 4.81 -2.24 4.99
N ILE A 64 6.10 -2.26 5.36
CA ILE A 64 7.01 -3.39 5.10
C ILE A 64 6.49 -4.67 5.75
N ILE A 65 5.84 -4.59 6.91
CA ILE A 65 5.25 -5.74 7.60
C ILE A 65 3.91 -6.13 6.97
N VAL A 66 3.04 -5.15 6.71
CA VAL A 66 1.65 -5.39 6.28
C VAL A 66 1.56 -5.91 4.85
N ILE A 67 2.39 -5.43 3.92
CA ILE A 67 2.36 -5.87 2.51
C ILE A 67 2.54 -7.40 2.38
N PRO A 68 3.62 -8.04 2.86
CA PRO A 68 3.77 -9.48 2.77
C PRO A 68 2.71 -10.21 3.62
N LEU A 69 2.36 -9.65 4.78
CA LEU A 69 1.35 -10.22 5.66
C LEU A 69 0.00 -10.31 4.95
N SER A 70 -0.43 -9.27 4.24
CA SER A 70 -1.70 -9.25 3.50
C SER A 70 -1.80 -10.35 2.45
N GLY A 71 -0.69 -10.67 1.77
CA GLY A 71 -0.60 -11.77 0.81
C GLY A 71 -0.77 -13.14 1.47
N TRP A 72 -0.15 -13.33 2.65
CA TRP A 72 -0.29 -14.55 3.44
C TRP A 72 -1.69 -14.67 4.05
N LEU A 73 -2.17 -13.61 4.71
CA LEU A 73 -3.50 -13.52 5.33
C LEU A 73 -4.58 -13.90 4.31
N THR A 74 -4.53 -13.33 3.10
CA THR A 74 -5.55 -13.58 2.07
C THR A 74 -5.66 -15.05 1.70
N ARG A 75 -4.55 -15.80 1.75
CA ARG A 75 -4.54 -17.26 1.51
C ARG A 75 -5.09 -18.07 2.69
N VAL A 76 -4.88 -17.59 3.92
CA VAL A 76 -5.29 -18.29 5.16
C VAL A 76 -6.76 -18.05 5.48
N PHE A 77 -7.23 -16.80 5.45
CA PHE A 77 -8.56 -16.42 5.97
C PHE A 77 -9.61 -16.18 4.88
N SER A 78 -9.24 -16.31 3.59
CA SER A 78 -10.04 -15.87 2.44
C SER A 78 -10.20 -14.34 2.35
N THR A 79 -10.22 -13.83 1.12
CA THR A 79 -10.35 -12.39 0.82
C THR A 79 -11.60 -11.77 1.46
N ARG A 80 -12.70 -12.52 1.54
CA ARG A 80 -13.98 -12.03 2.09
C ARG A 80 -13.89 -11.69 3.58
N TRP A 81 -13.39 -12.60 4.40
CA TRP A 81 -13.33 -12.39 5.85
C TRP A 81 -12.30 -11.33 6.21
N LEU A 82 -11.17 -11.30 5.50
CA LEU A 82 -10.17 -10.27 5.69
C LEU A 82 -10.68 -8.87 5.41
N PHE A 83 -11.35 -8.69 4.27
CA PHE A 83 -11.90 -7.39 3.94
C PHE A 83 -12.92 -6.92 4.98
N THR A 84 -13.81 -7.81 5.43
CA THR A 84 -14.81 -7.48 6.47
C THR A 84 -14.17 -7.12 7.80
N ILE A 85 -13.16 -7.87 8.26
CA ILE A 85 -12.45 -7.58 9.51
C ILE A 85 -11.67 -6.27 9.41
N SER A 86 -10.98 -6.01 8.30
CA SER A 86 -10.28 -4.75 8.07
C SER A 86 -11.24 -3.56 8.03
N ALA A 87 -12.38 -3.69 7.35
CA ALA A 87 -13.40 -2.64 7.31
C ALA A 87 -14.01 -2.39 8.70
N ALA A 88 -14.30 -3.44 9.46
CA ALA A 88 -14.80 -3.32 10.82
C ALA A 88 -13.77 -2.65 11.75
N GLY A 89 -12.50 -3.06 11.67
CA GLY A 89 -11.41 -2.48 12.46
C GLY A 89 -11.04 -1.05 12.07
N PHE A 90 -11.29 -0.62 10.83
CA PHE A 90 -11.17 0.78 10.43
C PHE A 90 -12.34 1.65 10.89
N THR A 91 -13.53 1.05 11.03
CA THR A 91 -14.76 1.77 11.39
C THR A 91 -14.90 2.00 12.89
N LEU A 92 -14.45 1.05 13.71
CA LEU A 92 -14.48 1.11 15.18
C LEU A 92 -13.31 1.93 15.72
#